data_AF-A0A7V0MHT9-F1
#
_entry.id   AF-A0A7V0MHT9-F1
#
_cell.length_a   1.000
_cell.length_b   1.000
_cell.length_c   1.000
_cell.angle_alpha   90.00
_cell.angle_beta   90.00
_cell.angle_gamma   90.00
#
_symmetry.space_group_name_H-M   'P 1'
#
loop_
_entity.id
_entity.type
_entity.pdbx_description
1 polymer ?
#
loop_
_entity_poly.entity_id
_entity_poly.type
_entity_poly.pdbx_seq_one_letter_code
_entity_poly.pdbx_strand_id
1 'polypeptide(L)'
;MSGLGHEKEAYVCASHILFGLNAAEAMQIGLPNRDFIPRTIEEKLVPLVDYLIEYDQPTTLDSRFSSLRKRNSGNTFFLDRLDRAQERARIFMSQIENEIGESVEKIVAYQ
;
A
#
# COMPACT_ATOMS: atom_id res chain seq x y z
N MET A 1 16.02 0.48 13.86
CA MET A 1 15.85 -0.71 13.01
C MET A 1 17.07 -0.90 12.10
N SER A 2 18.28 -0.85 12.64
CA SER A 2 19.52 -1.16 11.92
C SER A 2 20.32 -2.10 12.81
N GLY A 3 20.97 -3.10 12.20
CA GLY A 3 21.79 -4.07 12.93
C GLY A 3 21.65 -5.53 12.51
N LEU A 4 20.61 -5.88 11.72
CA LEU A 4 20.40 -7.25 11.22
C LEU A 4 20.73 -7.44 9.73
N GLY A 5 21.12 -6.38 9.01
CA GLY A 5 21.53 -6.46 7.60
C GLY A 5 20.38 -6.47 6.57
N HIS A 6 19.12 -6.35 6.99
CA HIS A 6 17.93 -6.40 6.13
C HIS A 6 17.32 -5.02 5.84
N GLU A 7 18.15 -4.03 5.50
CA GLU A 7 17.69 -2.65 5.38
C GLU A 7 16.73 -2.44 4.21
N LYS A 8 16.87 -3.22 3.13
CA LYS A 8 16.02 -3.15 1.94
C LYS A 8 14.64 -3.74 2.20
N GLU A 9 14.60 -4.92 2.82
CA GLU A 9 13.36 -5.59 3.19
C GLU A 9 12.60 -4.76 4.22
N ALA A 10 13.30 -4.23 5.23
CA ALA A 10 12.69 -3.32 6.19
C ALA A 10 12.14 -2.05 5.53
N TYR A 11 12.78 -1.54 4.48
CA TYR A 11 12.27 -0.42 3.70
C TYR A 11 10.97 -0.78 2.98
N VAL A 12 10.94 -1.91 2.25
CA VAL A 12 9.72 -2.40 1.56
C VAL A 12 8.58 -2.63 2.55
N CYS A 13 8.88 -3.22 3.72
CA CYS A 13 7.92 -3.39 4.80
C CYS A 13 7.44 -2.07 5.40
N ALA A 14 8.21 -0.99 5.37
CA ALA A 14 7.71 0.30 5.84
C ALA A 14 6.96 1.06 4.73
N SER A 15 7.38 0.91 3.47
CA SER A 15 6.79 1.61 2.32
C SER A 15 5.44 1.05 1.89
N HIS A 16 5.07 -0.16 2.32
CA HIS A 16 3.73 -0.69 2.03
C HIS A 16 2.63 0.03 2.83
N ILE A 17 2.97 0.62 3.98
CA ILE A 17 2.00 1.27 4.86
C ILE A 17 1.41 2.47 4.12
N LEU A 18 0.10 2.47 3.89
CA LEU A 18 -0.65 3.57 3.26
C LEU A 18 -0.09 3.99 1.89
N PHE A 19 0.49 3.04 1.13
CA PHE A 19 1.18 3.32 -0.14
C PHE A 19 2.30 4.37 0.02
N GLY A 20 2.99 4.27 1.15
CA GLY A 20 4.15 5.06 1.52
C GLY A 20 3.84 6.26 2.40
N LEU A 21 4.81 6.58 3.26
CA LEU A 21 4.73 7.64 4.26
C LEU A 21 5.87 8.64 4.04
N ASN A 22 5.58 9.94 4.20
CA ASN A 22 6.66 10.92 4.32
C ASN A 22 7.29 10.87 5.72
N ALA A 23 8.45 11.51 5.88
CA ALA A 23 9.21 11.51 7.13
C ALA A 23 8.40 11.94 8.38
N ALA A 24 7.55 12.96 8.25
CA ALA A 24 6.70 13.43 9.35
C ALA A 24 5.63 12.40 9.74
N GLU A 25 5.02 11.75 8.76
CA GLU A 25 4.02 10.70 8.97
C GLU A 25 4.63 9.44 9.57
N ALA A 26 5.80 9.06 9.08
CA ALA A 26 6.57 7.94 9.61
C ALA A 26 6.89 8.15 11.10
N MET A 27 7.38 9.33 11.46
CA MET A 27 7.66 9.67 12.85
C MET A 27 6.41 9.60 13.75
N GLN A 28 5.23 10.03 13.24
CA GLN A 28 3.98 9.98 14.00
C GLN A 28 3.53 8.56 14.37
N ILE A 29 3.98 7.55 13.63
CA ILE A 29 3.69 6.13 13.91
C ILE A 29 4.89 5.38 14.50
N GLY A 30 5.93 6.09 14.95
CA GLY A 30 7.11 5.51 15.59
C GLY A 30 8.17 4.96 14.63
N LEU A 31 8.08 5.22 13.34
CA LEU A 31 9.12 4.90 12.37
C LEU A 31 10.24 5.96 12.36
N PRO A 32 11.44 5.63 11.86
CA PRO A 32 12.52 6.60 11.67
C PRO A 32 12.06 7.82 10.87
N ASN A 33 12.57 9.01 11.22
CA ASN A 33 12.28 10.26 10.54
C ASN A 33 12.95 10.32 9.14
N ARG A 34 12.38 9.60 8.18
CA ARG A 34 12.76 9.58 6.76
C ARG A 34 11.57 9.12 5.91
N ASP A 35 11.64 9.38 4.61
CA ASP A 35 10.60 8.94 3.70
C ASP A 35 10.64 7.42 3.47
N PHE A 36 9.45 6.83 3.42
CA PHE A 36 9.18 5.45 3.03
C PHE A 36 8.21 5.44 1.85
N ILE A 37 8.58 6.12 0.77
CA ILE A 37 7.75 6.25 -0.44
C ILE A 37 8.26 5.27 -1.49
N PRO A 38 7.46 4.27 -1.92
CA PRO A 38 7.91 3.28 -2.90
C PRO A 38 8.23 3.95 -4.25
N ARG A 39 9.37 3.63 -4.85
CA ARG A 39 9.92 4.29 -6.03
C ARG A 39 9.88 3.39 -7.26
N THR A 40 10.39 2.17 -7.14
CA THR A 40 10.43 1.21 -8.26
C THR A 40 9.07 0.55 -8.48
N ILE A 41 8.91 -0.15 -9.60
CA ILE A 41 7.70 -0.92 -9.88
C ILE A 41 7.53 -2.02 -8.83
N GLU A 42 8.61 -2.75 -8.50
CA GLU A 42 8.62 -3.83 -7.51
C GLU A 42 8.20 -3.32 -6.12
N GLU A 43 8.72 -2.16 -5.70
CA GLU A 43 8.36 -1.54 -4.42
C GLU A 43 6.88 -1.10 -4.38
N LYS A 44 6.31 -0.69 -5.51
CA LYS A 44 4.90 -0.27 -5.63
C LYS A 44 3.94 -1.44 -5.76
N LEU A 45 4.40 -2.57 -6.32
CA LEU A 45 3.60 -3.79 -6.44
C LEU A 45 3.21 -4.33 -5.06
N VAL A 46 4.11 -4.28 -4.07
CA VAL A 46 3.84 -4.79 -2.71
C VAL A 46 2.60 -4.15 -2.07
N PRO A 47 2.50 -2.81 -1.90
CA PRO A 47 1.27 -2.20 -1.36
C PRO A 47 0.06 -2.35 -2.26
N LEU A 48 0.22 -2.41 -3.59
CA LEU A 48 -0.92 -2.65 -4.48
C LEU A 48 -1.54 -4.02 -4.21
N VAL A 49 -0.71 -5.07 -4.16
CA VAL A 49 -1.17 -6.45 -3.92
C VAL A 49 -1.75 -6.59 -2.50
N ASP A 50 -1.18 -5.93 -1.48
CA ASP A 50 -1.76 -5.90 -0.12
C ASP A 50 -3.17 -5.30 -0.07
N TYR A 51 -3.51 -4.40 -1.01
CA TYR A 51 -4.86 -3.89 -1.17
C TYR A 51 -5.80 -4.80 -1.98
N LEU A 52 -5.27 -5.82 -2.64
CA LEU A 52 -6.06 -6.79 -3.42
C LEU A 52 -6.24 -8.13 -2.70
N ILE A 53 -5.75 -8.25 -1.47
CA ILE A 53 -5.92 -9.42 -0.62
C ILE A 53 -6.50 -8.97 0.73
N GLU A 54 -7.60 -9.59 1.14
CA GLU A 54 -8.18 -9.42 2.46
C GLU A 54 -8.14 -10.75 3.22
N TYR A 55 -7.35 -10.78 4.30
CA TYR A 55 -6.95 -12.01 5.00
C TYR A 55 -6.21 -12.96 4.06
N ASP A 56 -6.92 -13.92 3.48
CA ASP A 56 -6.41 -14.93 2.56
C ASP A 56 -7.22 -15.00 1.25
N GLN A 57 -8.15 -14.06 1.04
CA GLN A 57 -9.01 -14.03 -0.15
C GLN A 57 -8.72 -12.82 -1.03
N PRO A 58 -8.77 -12.98 -2.37
CA PRO A 58 -8.79 -11.87 -3.30
C PRO A 58 -9.94 -10.89 -3.02
N THR A 59 -9.68 -9.61 -3.24
CA THR A 59 -10.67 -8.52 -3.16
C THR A 59 -10.40 -7.49 -4.25
N THR A 60 -11.37 -6.61 -4.50
CA THR A 60 -11.17 -5.40 -5.31
C THR A 60 -10.63 -4.26 -4.46
N LEU A 61 -9.96 -3.28 -5.08
CA LEU A 61 -9.53 -2.05 -4.41
C LEU A 61 -10.72 -1.36 -3.73
N ASP A 62 -11.83 -1.18 -4.44
CA ASP A 62 -13.00 -0.48 -3.91
C ASP A 62 -13.57 -1.16 -2.66
N SER A 63 -13.67 -2.50 -2.67
CA SER A 63 -14.14 -3.28 -1.52
C SER A 63 -13.15 -3.18 -0.36
N ARG A 64 -11.84 -3.30 -0.64
CA ARG A 64 -10.78 -3.22 0.38
C ARG A 64 -10.77 -1.87 1.07
N PHE A 65 -10.80 -0.78 0.30
CA PHE A 65 -10.78 0.57 0.85
C PHE A 65 -12.06 0.89 1.62
N SER A 66 -13.21 0.37 1.21
CA SER A 66 -14.46 0.46 1.98
C SER A 66 -14.35 -0.29 3.32
N SER A 67 -13.81 -1.51 3.31
CA SER A 67 -13.55 -2.32 4.50
C SER A 67 -12.58 -1.61 5.47
N LEU A 68 -11.47 -1.07 4.96
CA LEU A 68 -10.47 -0.34 5.75
C LEU A 68 -11.06 0.91 6.42
N ARG A 69 -11.91 1.68 5.71
CA ARG A 69 -12.61 2.84 6.30
C ARG A 69 -13.54 2.41 7.43
N LYS A 70 -14.32 1.35 7.23
CA LYS A 70 -15.23 0.82 8.25
C LYS A 70 -14.50 0.38 9.51
N ARG A 71 -13.36 -0.34 9.37
CA ARG A 71 -12.54 -0.82 10.49
C ARG A 71 -11.85 0.30 11.27
N ASN A 72 -11.59 1.44 10.62
CA ASN A 72 -10.81 2.55 11.17
C ASN A 72 -11.63 3.85 11.31
N SER A 73 -12.95 3.77 11.45
CA SER A 73 -13.86 4.93 11.42
C SER A 73 -13.55 6.01 12.47
N GLY A 74 -12.89 5.66 13.57
CA GLY A 74 -12.46 6.60 14.62
C GLY A 74 -11.06 7.17 14.46
N ASN A 75 -10.32 6.84 13.39
CA ASN A 75 -8.93 7.23 13.21
C ASN A 75 -8.76 8.21 12.04
N THR A 76 -9.03 9.50 12.29
CA THR A 76 -8.93 10.55 11.28
C THR A 76 -7.55 10.61 10.62
N PHE A 77 -6.47 10.48 11.40
CA PHE A 77 -5.11 10.44 10.87
C PHE A 77 -4.95 9.36 9.78
N PHE A 78 -5.45 8.15 10.05
CA PHE A 78 -5.38 7.05 9.10
C PHE A 78 -6.30 7.28 7.90
N LEU A 79 -7.53 7.73 8.12
CA LEU A 79 -8.52 7.93 7.06
C LEU A 79 -8.07 8.97 6.03
N ASP A 80 -7.52 10.11 6.47
CA ASP A 80 -7.00 11.15 5.57
C ASP A 80 -5.85 10.62 4.69
N ARG A 81 -5.03 9.73 5.24
CA ARG A 81 -3.93 9.08 4.50
C ARG A 81 -4.44 8.00 3.57
N LEU A 82 -5.48 7.28 3.99
CA LEU A 82 -6.09 6.20 3.23
C LEU A 82 -6.67 6.70 1.91
N ASP A 83 -7.25 7.91 1.89
CA ASP A 83 -7.74 8.51 0.64
C ASP A 83 -6.62 8.73 -0.38
N ARG A 84 -5.45 9.21 0.08
CA ARG A 84 -4.26 9.38 -0.78
C ARG A 84 -3.68 8.03 -1.21
N ALA A 85 -3.71 7.03 -0.34
CA ALA A 85 -3.29 5.68 -0.67
C ALA A 85 -4.19 5.07 -1.76
N GLN A 86 -5.50 5.27 -1.68
CA GLN A 86 -6.46 4.80 -2.68
C GLN A 86 -6.18 5.42 -4.05
N GLU A 87 -5.96 6.72 -4.09
CA GLU A 87 -5.67 7.41 -5.35
C GLU A 87 -4.37 6.91 -5.97
N ARG A 88 -3.29 6.79 -5.18
CA ARG A 88 -2.01 6.24 -5.65
C ARG A 88 -2.15 4.81 -6.16
N ALA A 89 -2.88 3.96 -5.43
CA ALA A 89 -3.12 2.58 -5.83
C ALA A 89 -3.90 2.50 -7.14
N ARG A 90 -4.94 3.32 -7.33
CA ARG A 90 -5.72 3.37 -8.58
C ARG A 90 -4.88 3.82 -9.77
N ILE A 91 -4.10 4.89 -9.62
CA ILE A 91 -3.22 5.39 -10.68
C ILE A 91 -2.21 4.31 -11.06
N PHE A 92 -1.56 3.69 -10.07
CA PHE A 92 -0.56 2.67 -10.33
C PHE A 92 -1.16 1.38 -10.91
N MET A 93 -2.32 0.93 -10.41
CA MET A 93 -3.02 -0.22 -10.98
C MET A 93 -3.37 0.03 -12.44
N SER A 94 -3.91 1.20 -12.78
CA SER A 94 -4.20 1.56 -14.17
C SER A 94 -2.95 1.57 -15.05
N GLN A 95 -1.80 2.02 -14.54
CA GLN A 95 -0.52 1.95 -15.26
C GLN A 95 -0.13 0.50 -15.57
N ILE A 96 -0.23 -0.39 -14.58
CA ILE A 96 0.07 -1.82 -14.75
C ILE A 96 -0.92 -2.47 -15.72
N GLU A 97 -2.22 -2.22 -15.59
CA GLU A 97 -3.25 -2.77 -16.49
C GLU A 97 -3.02 -2.34 -17.95
N ASN A 98 -2.59 -1.10 -18.18
CA ASN A 98 -2.22 -0.61 -19.50
C ASN A 98 -0.96 -1.31 -20.05
N GLU A 99 0.00 -1.63 -19.19
CA GLU A 99 1.24 -2.30 -19.57
C GLU A 99 1.02 -3.78 -19.91
N ILE A 100 0.20 -4.48 -19.12
CA ILE A 100 -0.03 -5.93 -19.29
C ILE A 100 -1.24 -6.26 -20.19
N GLY A 101 -2.12 -5.29 -20.44
CA GLY A 101 -3.31 -5.48 -21.28
C GLY A 101 -4.43 -6.31 -20.63
N GLU A 102 -4.37 -6.52 -19.31
CA GLU A 102 -5.31 -7.32 -18.54
C GLU A 102 -5.58 -6.65 -17.18
N SER A 103 -6.74 -6.93 -16.58
CA SER A 103 -7.08 -6.39 -15.26
C SER A 103 -6.28 -7.07 -14.15
N VAL A 104 -5.64 -6.26 -13.30
CA VAL A 104 -4.87 -6.76 -12.16
C VAL A 104 -5.79 -7.48 -11.16
N GLU A 105 -6.98 -6.95 -10.91
CA GLU A 105 -7.96 -7.58 -10.01
C GLU A 105 -8.40 -8.96 -10.51
N LYS A 106 -8.53 -9.13 -11.84
CA LYS A 106 -8.82 -10.44 -12.43
C LYS A 106 -7.66 -11.41 -12.20
N ILE A 107 -6.43 -11.00 -12.48
CA ILE A 107 -5.23 -11.83 -12.27
C ILE A 107 -5.15 -12.32 -10.82
N VAL A 108 -5.37 -11.43 -9.84
CA VAL A 108 -5.35 -11.79 -8.41
C VAL A 108 -6.50 -12.73 -8.04
N ALA A 109 -7.68 -12.57 -8.62
CA ALA A 109 -8.84 -13.42 -8.35
C ALA A 109 -8.69 -14.89 -8.84
N TYR A 110 -7.73 -15.18 -9.72
CA TYR A 110 -7.48 -16.52 -10.27
C TYR A 110 -6.24 -17.22 -9.69
N GLN A 111 -5.64 -16.69 -8.61
CA GLN A 111 -4.50 -17.30 -7.90
C GLN A 111 -4.95 -18.28 -6.81
#